data_AF-A0A5N7A565-F1
#
_entry.id   AF-A0A5N7A565-F1
#
_cell.length_a   1.000
_cell.length_b   1.000
_cell.length_c   1.000
_cell.angle_alpha   90.00
_cell.angle_beta   90.00
_cell.angle_gamma   90.00
#
_symmetry.space_group_name_H-M   'P 1'
#
loop_
_entity.id
_entity.type
_entity.pdbx_description
1 polymer ?
#
loop_
_entity_poly.entity_id
_entity_poly.type
_entity_poly.pdbx_seq_one_letter_code
_entity_poly.pdbx_strand_id
1 'polypeptide(L)'
;MASETASAAIAELLSTFNELNSHVVEELNEEPSPLEFMRFVARNTPFVIRGGALSWKACQEWNSAYLLKALKDQTVNVAVTPYGNADAPTRHPDYESPVFAKPHYEDQPFDTFLEYVVRHETDTDFPQDAEVRYAQTQNDNLRDEYITLFSDVQKDIPFARIALDKMPDAVNLWIGNSKSVTAMHKDNYENIYVQVLGRKHFVLFPALCHSCVNEKPLQPATYVRTDDGLVLQMDDNDEPVPFPTWDPDRPSENNTPFSQYAQPLRVTLNPGDMLYLPAMWYHKVSQSCTEEDEGFVLAVNYWYDMEFSGPLFPTSAFIRDISLVNNL
;
A
#
# COMPACT_ATOMS: atom_id res chain seq x y z
N MET A 1 -18.64 -0.84 33.12
CA MET A 1 -17.95 0.31 33.77
C MET A 1 -16.59 0.60 33.14
N ALA A 2 -15.49 -0.13 33.42
CA ALA A 2 -14.16 0.22 32.87
C ALA A 2 -14.07 0.17 31.32
N SER A 3 -14.63 -0.86 30.69
CA SER A 3 -14.72 -0.95 29.22
C SER A 3 -15.64 0.12 28.60
N GLU A 4 -16.79 0.41 29.22
CA GLU A 4 -17.67 1.50 28.77
C GLU A 4 -16.98 2.88 28.85
N THR A 5 -16.16 3.12 29.88
CA THR A 5 -15.35 4.35 29.99
C THR A 5 -14.28 4.42 28.91
N ALA A 6 -13.61 3.30 28.60
CA ALA A 6 -12.59 3.25 27.55
C ALA A 6 -13.20 3.46 26.15
N SER A 7 -14.34 2.85 25.86
CA SER A 7 -15.06 3.05 24.59
C SER A 7 -15.53 4.50 24.42
N ALA A 8 -16.03 5.14 25.50
CA ALA A 8 -16.36 6.56 25.45
C ALA A 8 -15.13 7.44 25.19
N ALA A 9 -13.98 7.13 25.80
CA ALA A 9 -12.73 7.85 25.56
C ALA A 9 -12.21 7.69 24.12
N ILE A 10 -12.34 6.49 23.52
CA ILE A 10 -12.02 6.26 22.11
C ILE A 10 -12.95 7.07 21.20
N ALA A 11 -14.26 7.04 21.45
CA ALA A 11 -15.22 7.80 20.67
C ALA A 11 -14.94 9.31 20.72
N GLU A 12 -14.62 9.83 21.92
CA GLU A 12 -14.24 11.23 22.12
C GLU A 12 -12.94 11.58 21.40
N LEU A 13 -11.92 10.70 21.47
CA LEU A 13 -10.64 10.87 20.76
C LEU A 13 -10.87 10.99 19.24
N LEU A 14 -11.64 10.06 18.66
CA LEU A 14 -11.94 10.04 17.23
C LEU A 14 -12.75 11.27 16.81
N SER A 15 -13.77 11.64 17.61
CA SER A 15 -14.63 12.79 17.32
C SER A 15 -13.85 14.10 17.39
N THR A 16 -13.05 14.29 18.45
CA THR A 16 -12.18 15.45 18.62
C THR A 16 -11.17 15.56 17.47
N PHE A 17 -10.56 14.45 17.07
CA PHE A 17 -9.63 14.46 15.94
C PHE A 17 -10.33 14.90 14.65
N ASN A 18 -11.52 14.35 14.37
CA ASN A 18 -12.29 14.69 13.18
C ASN A 18 -12.75 16.17 13.17
N GLU A 19 -13.09 16.74 14.33
CA GLU A 19 -13.49 18.15 14.42
C GLU A 19 -12.32 19.13 14.18
N LEU A 20 -11.10 18.72 14.53
CA LEU A 20 -9.92 19.58 14.48
C LEU A 20 -9.08 19.42 13.20
N ASN A 21 -9.27 18.35 12.44
CA ASN A 21 -8.43 18.01 11.29
C ASN A 21 -9.21 17.92 9.98
N SER A 22 -8.56 18.27 8.88
CA SER A 22 -9.14 18.17 7.54
C SER A 22 -9.33 16.70 7.13
N HIS A 23 -10.45 16.44 6.44
CA HIS A 23 -10.72 15.18 5.76
C HIS A 23 -10.39 15.22 4.25
N VAL A 24 -9.56 16.18 3.86
CA VAL A 24 -9.01 16.31 2.52
C VAL A 24 -7.49 16.41 2.64
N VAL A 25 -6.78 15.66 1.79
CA VAL A 25 -5.32 15.71 1.74
C VAL A 25 -4.85 17.09 1.27
N GLU A 26 -3.80 17.62 1.88
CA GLU A 26 -3.19 18.87 1.43
C GLU A 26 -2.49 18.63 0.09
N GLU A 27 -2.69 19.52 -0.88
CA GLU A 27 -2.05 19.46 -2.20
C GLU A 27 -1.07 20.62 -2.37
N LEU A 28 0.17 20.30 -2.69
CA LEU A 28 1.26 21.22 -2.94
C LEU A 28 1.52 21.29 -4.46
N ASN A 29 1.85 22.48 -4.94
CA ASN A 29 2.20 22.71 -6.35
C ASN A 29 3.72 22.64 -6.61
N GLU A 30 4.52 22.50 -5.55
CA GLU A 30 5.98 22.39 -5.60
C GLU A 30 6.49 21.56 -4.42
N GLU A 31 7.73 21.10 -4.51
CA GLU A 31 8.36 20.35 -3.42
C GLU A 31 8.51 21.24 -2.17
N PRO A 32 8.17 20.75 -0.97
CA PRO A 32 8.38 21.50 0.27
C PRO A 32 9.87 21.62 0.58
N SER A 33 10.27 22.67 1.27
CA SER A 33 11.58 22.69 1.93
C SER A 33 11.68 21.59 2.99
N PRO A 34 12.89 21.13 3.37
CA PRO A 34 13.05 20.15 4.45
C PRO A 34 12.36 20.56 5.77
N LEU A 35 12.34 21.86 6.09
CA LEU A 35 11.66 22.37 7.28
C LEU A 35 10.14 22.28 7.15
N GLU A 36 9.58 22.61 5.99
CA GLU A 36 8.15 22.46 5.74
C GLU A 36 7.74 21.00 5.81
N PHE A 37 8.52 20.10 5.19
CA PHE A 37 8.31 18.66 5.27
C PHE A 37 8.32 18.16 6.73
N MET A 38 9.29 18.59 7.55
CA MET A 38 9.34 18.23 8.97
C MET A 38 8.10 18.67 9.76
N ARG A 39 7.40 19.74 9.35
CA ARG A 39 6.13 20.11 9.99
C ARG A 39 5.01 19.11 9.69
N PHE A 40 5.02 18.46 8.53
CA PHE A 40 4.10 17.36 8.22
C PHE A 40 4.48 16.07 8.95
N VAL A 41 5.78 15.75 9.02
CA VAL A 41 6.29 14.62 9.83
C VAL A 41 5.88 14.78 11.29
N ALA A 42 6.15 15.95 11.90
CA ALA A 42 5.81 16.21 13.30
C ALA A 42 4.30 16.18 13.60
N ARG A 43 3.45 16.55 12.63
CA ARG A 43 1.99 16.44 12.74
C ARG A 43 1.46 15.05 12.36
N ASN A 44 2.30 14.19 11.77
CA ASN A 44 1.94 12.91 11.18
C ASN A 44 0.75 13.04 10.21
N THR A 45 0.86 13.96 9.23
CA THR A 45 -0.20 14.25 8.26
C THR A 45 0.28 14.10 6.81
N PRO A 46 -0.48 13.43 5.93
CA PRO A 46 -0.11 13.25 4.52
C PRO A 46 -0.28 14.54 3.71
N PHE A 47 0.45 14.62 2.60
CA PHE A 47 0.23 15.61 1.55
C PHE A 47 0.56 15.01 0.18
N VAL A 48 0.04 15.63 -0.88
CA VAL A 48 0.37 15.29 -2.27
C VAL A 48 1.09 16.45 -2.92
N ILE A 49 2.19 16.20 -3.62
CA ILE A 49 2.81 17.15 -4.55
C ILE A 49 2.30 16.83 -5.95
N ARG A 50 1.51 17.73 -6.52
CA ARG A 50 0.97 17.55 -7.87
C ARG A 50 2.07 17.78 -8.89
N GLY A 51 2.31 16.79 -9.74
CA GLY A 51 3.33 16.83 -10.78
C GLY A 51 4.78 16.95 -10.29
N GLY A 52 5.07 16.65 -9.02
CA GLY A 52 6.42 16.77 -8.43
C GLY A 52 7.49 15.97 -9.17
N ALA A 53 7.13 14.87 -9.83
CA ALA A 53 8.04 13.98 -10.55
C ALA A 53 8.01 14.17 -12.08
N LEU A 54 7.28 15.14 -12.63
CA LEU A 54 7.13 15.30 -14.09
C LEU A 54 8.47 15.51 -14.83
N SER A 55 9.49 16.02 -14.14
CA SER A 55 10.83 16.22 -14.69
C SER A 55 11.69 14.95 -14.69
N TRP A 56 11.26 13.88 -14.02
CA TRP A 56 12.01 12.64 -13.94
C TRP A 56 12.04 11.95 -15.29
N LYS A 57 13.19 11.37 -15.64
CA LYS A 57 13.32 10.58 -16.87
C LYS A 57 12.30 9.44 -16.89
N ALA A 58 12.07 8.78 -15.76
CA ALA A 58 11.03 7.78 -15.62
C ALA A 58 9.64 8.27 -16.07
N CYS A 59 9.22 9.47 -15.65
CA CYS A 59 7.91 10.03 -16.02
C CYS A 59 7.85 10.55 -17.47
N GLN A 60 8.98 10.73 -18.14
CA GLN A 60 9.05 11.26 -19.50
C GLN A 60 9.25 10.17 -20.55
N GLU A 61 9.99 9.11 -20.21
CA GLU A 61 10.46 8.11 -21.17
C GLU A 61 9.93 6.69 -20.92
N TRP A 62 9.53 6.34 -19.69
CA TRP A 62 9.07 4.98 -19.44
C TRP A 62 7.73 4.74 -20.14
N ASN A 63 7.69 3.64 -20.88
CA ASN A 63 6.55 3.01 -21.51
C ASN A 63 6.90 1.54 -21.74
N SER A 64 5.96 0.73 -22.20
CA SER A 64 6.16 -0.69 -22.48
C SER A 64 7.39 -0.96 -23.33
N ALA A 65 7.58 -0.23 -24.44
CA ALA A 65 8.72 -0.41 -25.33
C ALA A 65 10.06 -0.09 -24.66
N TYR A 66 10.11 0.96 -23.82
CA TYR A 66 11.28 1.30 -23.03
C TYR A 66 11.62 0.19 -22.03
N LEU A 67 10.63 -0.25 -21.24
CA LEU A 67 10.82 -1.25 -20.19
C LEU A 67 11.25 -2.60 -20.78
N LEU A 68 10.60 -3.07 -21.86
CA LEU A 68 10.97 -4.30 -22.56
C LEU A 68 12.41 -4.27 -23.08
N LYS A 69 12.90 -3.10 -23.48
CA LYS A 69 14.30 -2.93 -23.91
C LYS A 69 15.25 -2.88 -22.72
N ALA A 70 14.90 -2.15 -21.66
CA ALA A 70 15.76 -1.91 -20.50
C ALA A 70 15.91 -3.16 -19.60
N LEU A 71 14.88 -3.99 -19.55
CA LEU A 71 14.81 -5.24 -18.78
C LEU A 71 14.84 -6.48 -19.67
N LYS A 72 15.37 -6.33 -20.89
CA LYS A 72 15.49 -7.45 -21.84
C LYS A 72 16.28 -8.59 -21.22
N ASP A 73 15.78 -9.82 -21.39
CA ASP A 73 16.39 -11.06 -20.89
C ASP A 73 16.51 -11.12 -19.34
N GLN A 74 15.83 -10.23 -18.61
CA GLN A 74 15.75 -10.26 -17.15
C GLN A 74 14.52 -11.03 -16.67
N THR A 75 14.66 -11.62 -15.48
CA THR A 75 13.57 -12.26 -14.74
C THR A 75 13.17 -11.37 -13.58
N VAL A 76 11.87 -11.34 -13.28
CA VAL A 76 11.29 -10.58 -12.18
C VAL A 76 10.49 -11.49 -11.26
N ASN A 77 10.46 -11.15 -9.97
CA ASN A 77 9.71 -11.90 -8.99
C ASN A 77 8.26 -11.39 -8.94
N VAL A 78 7.32 -12.28 -9.24
CA VAL A 78 5.92 -11.94 -9.44
C VAL A 78 5.08 -12.57 -8.35
N ALA A 79 4.29 -11.74 -7.66
CA ALA A 79 3.21 -12.21 -6.81
C ALA A 79 2.01 -12.59 -7.68
N VAL A 80 1.57 -13.84 -7.56
CA VAL A 80 0.42 -14.39 -8.29
C VAL A 80 -0.68 -14.74 -7.31
N THR A 81 -1.88 -14.27 -7.59
CA THR A 81 -3.08 -14.54 -6.79
C THR A 81 -4.29 -14.79 -7.68
N PRO A 82 -5.33 -15.51 -7.22
CA PRO A 82 -6.53 -15.70 -8.02
C PRO A 82 -7.33 -14.39 -8.23
N TYR A 83 -7.31 -13.47 -7.26
CA TYR A 83 -8.21 -12.31 -7.24
C TYR A 83 -7.50 -10.96 -7.06
N GLY A 84 -6.17 -10.93 -7.16
CA GLY A 84 -5.38 -9.69 -7.02
C GLY A 84 -5.27 -9.18 -5.58
N ASN A 85 -5.46 -10.05 -4.60
CA ASN A 85 -5.54 -9.74 -3.18
C ASN A 85 -4.39 -10.38 -2.40
N ALA A 86 -3.15 -10.04 -2.78
CA ALA A 86 -1.98 -10.49 -2.04
C ALA A 86 -1.99 -9.90 -0.62
N ASP A 87 -1.53 -10.69 0.35
CA ASP A 87 -1.39 -10.30 1.77
C ASP A 87 -2.70 -9.75 2.34
N ALA A 88 -3.78 -10.49 2.15
CA ALA A 88 -5.14 -10.04 2.47
C ALA A 88 -5.96 -11.09 3.24
N PRO A 89 -6.89 -10.65 4.11
CA PRO A 89 -7.90 -11.52 4.68
C PRO A 89 -8.71 -12.21 3.58
N THR A 90 -8.66 -13.54 3.53
CA THR A 90 -9.27 -14.35 2.47
C THR A 90 -10.04 -15.51 3.07
N ARG A 91 -11.19 -15.85 2.47
CA ARG A 91 -11.97 -17.02 2.90
C ARG A 91 -11.27 -18.29 2.44
N HIS A 92 -10.94 -19.17 3.38
CA HIS A 92 -10.48 -20.52 3.08
C HIS A 92 -11.68 -21.49 3.00
N PRO A 93 -11.75 -22.43 2.03
CA PRO A 93 -12.86 -23.38 1.92
C PRO A 93 -13.11 -24.21 3.18
N ASP A 94 -12.04 -24.67 3.82
CA ASP A 94 -12.09 -25.55 5.00
C ASP A 94 -12.08 -24.84 6.37
N TYR A 95 -12.07 -23.50 6.42
CA TYR A 95 -12.06 -22.74 7.69
C TYR A 95 -13.26 -21.80 7.80
N GLU A 96 -13.84 -21.69 9.00
CA GLU A 96 -14.98 -20.81 9.25
C GLU A 96 -14.59 -19.33 9.22
N SER A 97 -13.40 -19.01 9.73
CA SER A 97 -12.86 -17.64 9.76
C SER A 97 -11.91 -17.38 8.58
N PRO A 98 -11.78 -16.12 8.14
CA PRO A 98 -10.78 -15.77 7.13
C PRO A 98 -9.36 -16.06 7.62
N VAL A 99 -8.49 -16.36 6.67
CA VAL A 99 -7.04 -16.54 6.86
C VAL A 99 -6.29 -15.35 6.25
N PHE A 100 -5.04 -15.15 6.65
CA PHE A 100 -4.15 -14.19 6.01
C PHE A 100 -3.48 -14.85 4.80
N ALA A 101 -3.96 -14.54 3.59
CA ALA A 101 -3.47 -15.18 2.37
C ALA A 101 -2.26 -14.43 1.79
N LYS A 102 -1.10 -15.08 1.83
CA LYS A 102 0.12 -14.68 1.11
C LYS A 102 0.04 -15.12 -0.36
N PRO A 103 0.59 -14.33 -1.29
CA PRO A 103 0.59 -14.68 -2.71
C PRO A 103 1.50 -15.89 -3.01
N HIS A 104 1.31 -16.49 -4.18
CA HIS A 104 2.30 -17.40 -4.75
C HIS A 104 3.40 -16.56 -5.41
N TYR A 105 4.65 -16.70 -5.00
CA TYR A 105 5.76 -16.02 -5.67
C TYR A 105 6.43 -16.95 -6.69
N GLU A 106 6.63 -16.44 -7.89
CA GLU A 106 7.37 -17.12 -8.95
C GLU A 106 8.16 -16.13 -9.81
N ASP A 107 9.32 -16.56 -10.31
CA ASP A 107 10.12 -15.76 -11.21
C ASP A 107 9.60 -15.91 -12.65
N GLN A 108 9.41 -14.80 -13.34
CA GLN A 108 8.94 -14.76 -14.73
C GLN A 108 9.89 -13.93 -15.59
N PRO A 109 10.13 -14.31 -16.87
CA PRO A 109 10.72 -13.38 -17.84
C PRO A 109 9.91 -12.08 -17.90
N PHE A 110 10.60 -10.93 -17.84
CA PHE A 110 9.94 -9.63 -17.74
C PHE A 110 8.98 -9.35 -18.90
N ASP A 111 9.37 -9.75 -20.12
CA ASP A 111 8.56 -9.58 -21.32
C ASP A 111 7.22 -10.31 -21.24
N THR A 112 7.26 -11.57 -20.79
CA THR A 112 6.11 -12.44 -20.61
C THR A 112 5.19 -11.91 -19.51
N PHE A 113 5.78 -11.45 -18.39
CA PHE A 113 5.04 -10.82 -17.30
C PHE A 113 4.32 -9.55 -17.76
N LEU A 114 5.04 -8.62 -18.42
CA LEU A 114 4.45 -7.35 -18.84
C LEU A 114 3.38 -7.56 -19.91
N GLU A 115 3.61 -8.43 -20.90
CA GLU A 115 2.59 -8.78 -21.90
C GLU A 115 1.32 -9.34 -21.25
N TYR A 116 1.47 -10.23 -20.25
CA TYR A 116 0.32 -10.76 -19.51
C TYR A 116 -0.47 -9.65 -18.80
N VAL A 117 0.22 -8.77 -18.06
CA VAL A 117 -0.42 -7.68 -17.29
C VAL A 117 -1.20 -6.74 -18.23
N VAL A 118 -0.59 -6.36 -19.35
CA VAL A 118 -1.20 -5.47 -20.35
C VAL A 118 -2.41 -6.12 -21.00
N ARG A 119 -2.30 -7.38 -21.43
CA ARG A 119 -3.43 -8.10 -22.04
C ARG A 119 -4.56 -8.31 -21.04
N HIS A 120 -4.25 -8.65 -19.79
CA HIS A 120 -5.27 -8.81 -18.76
C HIS A 120 -6.06 -7.51 -18.48
N GLU A 121 -5.46 -6.35 -18.71
CA GLU A 121 -6.15 -5.05 -18.58
C GLU A 121 -6.95 -4.67 -19.84
N THR A 122 -6.42 -4.98 -21.04
CA THR A 122 -6.90 -4.39 -22.30
C THR A 122 -7.70 -5.33 -23.20
N ASP A 123 -7.51 -6.64 -23.09
CA ASP A 123 -8.19 -7.64 -23.91
C ASP A 123 -9.56 -7.97 -23.29
N THR A 124 -10.63 -7.57 -23.97
CA THR A 124 -12.01 -7.81 -23.50
C THR A 124 -12.39 -9.28 -23.45
N ASP A 125 -11.67 -10.13 -24.19
CA ASP A 125 -11.86 -11.57 -24.23
C ASP A 125 -10.92 -12.33 -23.27
N PHE A 126 -10.14 -11.62 -22.45
CA PHE A 126 -9.28 -12.24 -21.44
C PHE A 126 -10.13 -13.03 -20.42
N PRO A 127 -9.71 -14.25 -20.02
CA PRO A 127 -10.52 -15.07 -19.11
C PRO A 127 -10.79 -14.35 -17.79
N GLN A 128 -12.05 -14.32 -17.36
CA GLN A 128 -12.47 -13.59 -16.15
C GLN A 128 -11.95 -14.21 -14.85
N ASP A 129 -11.64 -15.51 -14.90
CA ASP A 129 -11.08 -16.31 -13.82
C ASP A 129 -9.55 -16.42 -13.89
N ALA A 130 -8.92 -15.66 -14.79
CA ALA A 130 -7.46 -15.63 -14.89
C ALA A 130 -6.83 -15.08 -13.61
N GLU A 131 -5.67 -15.64 -13.28
CA GLU A 131 -4.86 -15.16 -12.16
C GLU A 131 -4.41 -13.69 -12.36
N VAL A 132 -4.19 -13.01 -11.24
CA VAL A 132 -3.66 -11.65 -11.20
C VAL A 132 -2.19 -11.71 -10.86
N ARG A 133 -1.38 -10.96 -11.62
CA ARG A 133 0.07 -10.88 -11.48
C ARG A 133 0.47 -9.46 -11.07
N TYR A 134 1.33 -9.36 -10.06
CA TYR A 134 1.80 -8.09 -9.54
C TYR A 134 3.28 -8.20 -9.14
N ALA A 135 4.14 -7.39 -9.75
CA ALA A 135 5.53 -7.22 -9.30
C ALA A 135 5.52 -6.24 -8.12
N GLN A 136 5.72 -6.77 -6.92
CA GLN A 136 5.47 -6.07 -5.67
C GLN A 136 6.43 -6.46 -4.53
N THR A 137 7.64 -6.89 -4.87
CA THR A 137 8.67 -7.19 -3.88
C THR A 137 9.08 -5.90 -3.14
N GLN A 138 8.93 -5.87 -1.82
CA GLN A 138 9.12 -4.66 -0.98
C GLN A 138 10.47 -4.68 -0.25
N ASN A 139 11.49 -5.19 -0.92
CA ASN A 139 12.79 -5.54 -0.35
C ASN A 139 13.93 -4.79 -1.04
N ASP A 140 13.71 -3.51 -1.39
CA ASP A 140 14.65 -2.69 -2.14
C ASP A 140 14.81 -3.13 -3.61
N ASN A 141 13.73 -3.68 -4.19
CA ASN A 141 13.78 -4.34 -5.49
C ASN A 141 14.27 -3.42 -6.64
N LEU A 142 14.10 -2.09 -6.57
CA LEU A 142 14.57 -1.21 -7.64
C LEU A 142 16.10 -1.15 -7.71
N ARG A 143 16.77 -1.23 -6.55
CA ARG A 143 18.24 -1.21 -6.46
C ARG A 143 18.87 -2.60 -6.64
N ASP A 144 18.06 -3.65 -6.68
CA ASP A 144 18.52 -5.04 -6.88
C ASP A 144 17.96 -5.62 -8.20
N GLU A 145 16.69 -6.01 -8.21
CA GLU A 145 15.98 -6.64 -9.33
C GLU A 145 15.86 -5.76 -10.58
N TYR A 146 15.66 -4.44 -10.42
CA TYR A 146 15.42 -3.49 -11.53
C TYR A 146 16.55 -2.45 -11.70
N ILE A 147 17.79 -2.79 -11.33
CA ILE A 147 18.90 -1.83 -11.26
C ILE A 147 19.16 -1.04 -12.56
N THR A 148 18.83 -1.60 -13.73
CA THR A 148 18.98 -0.91 -15.02
C THR A 148 18.05 0.30 -15.17
N LEU A 149 16.96 0.36 -14.41
CA LEU A 149 16.00 1.46 -14.36
C LEU A 149 16.36 2.50 -13.28
N PHE A 150 17.17 2.15 -12.28
CA PHE A 150 17.41 3.00 -11.12
C PHE A 150 18.02 4.37 -11.47
N SER A 151 18.79 4.49 -12.55
CA SER A 151 19.35 5.77 -12.99
C SER A 151 18.31 6.76 -13.56
N ASP A 152 17.10 6.30 -13.86
CA ASP A 152 16.03 7.13 -14.46
C ASP A 152 15.12 7.78 -13.40
N VAL A 153 15.29 7.38 -12.13
CA VAL A 153 14.61 7.96 -10.97
C VAL A 153 15.62 8.71 -10.09
N GLN A 154 15.12 9.40 -9.06
CA GLN A 154 16.00 9.99 -8.05
C GLN A 154 16.61 8.89 -7.17
N LYS A 155 17.84 9.11 -6.70
CA LYS A 155 18.48 8.15 -5.76
C LYS A 155 17.89 8.24 -4.35
N ASP A 156 17.41 9.43 -4.01
CA ASP A 156 16.74 9.82 -2.78
C ASP A 156 15.83 11.01 -3.08
N ILE A 157 14.89 11.29 -2.17
CA ILE A 157 14.05 12.49 -2.23
C ILE A 157 14.71 13.59 -1.40
N PRO A 158 15.26 14.67 -1.99
CA PRO A 158 16.14 15.59 -1.28
C PRO A 158 15.50 16.24 -0.05
N PHE A 159 14.23 16.67 -0.15
CA PHE A 159 13.55 17.29 0.98
C PHE A 159 13.36 16.31 2.15
N ALA A 160 13.08 15.03 1.87
CA ALA A 160 12.88 14.00 2.87
C ALA A 160 14.22 13.55 3.47
N ARG A 161 15.23 13.27 2.64
CA ARG A 161 16.57 12.86 3.10
C ARG A 161 17.19 13.90 4.03
N ILE A 162 17.10 15.20 3.67
CA ILE A 162 17.68 16.27 4.49
C ILE A 162 16.92 16.44 5.80
N ALA A 163 15.58 16.38 5.74
CA ALA A 163 14.72 16.55 6.90
C ALA A 163 14.85 15.42 7.92
N LEU A 164 14.85 14.17 7.45
CA LEU A 164 14.93 12.96 8.26
C LEU A 164 16.37 12.57 8.61
N ASP A 165 17.34 13.29 8.04
CA ASP A 165 18.79 13.06 8.19
C ASP A 165 19.21 11.60 7.90
N LYS A 166 18.56 10.96 6.91
CA LYS A 166 18.84 9.57 6.53
C LYS A 166 18.54 9.30 5.06
N MET A 167 19.23 8.32 4.50
CA MET A 167 18.93 7.77 3.17
C MET A 167 17.69 6.87 3.24
N PRO A 168 17.00 6.61 2.11
CA PRO A 168 15.95 5.60 2.08
C PRO A 168 16.54 4.22 2.34
N ASP A 169 15.91 3.48 3.25
CA ASP A 169 16.20 2.09 3.58
C ASP A 169 15.89 1.17 2.39
N ALA A 170 14.79 1.45 1.70
CA ALA A 170 14.39 0.77 0.47
C ALA A 170 13.85 1.74 -0.59
N VAL A 171 14.13 1.43 -1.86
CA VAL A 171 13.48 2.03 -3.01
C VAL A 171 12.81 0.89 -3.78
N ASN A 172 11.48 0.87 -3.79
CA ASN A 172 10.73 -0.20 -4.43
C ASN A 172 10.05 0.28 -5.71
N LEU A 173 9.97 -0.61 -6.69
CA LEU A 173 9.25 -0.45 -7.93
C LEU A 173 8.07 -1.44 -7.94
N TRP A 174 6.94 -0.96 -8.47
CA TRP A 174 5.68 -1.69 -8.49
C TRP A 174 5.12 -1.71 -9.90
N ILE A 175 4.82 -2.90 -10.44
CA ILE A 175 4.17 -3.05 -11.76
C ILE A 175 2.98 -3.98 -11.64
N GLY A 176 1.79 -3.51 -12.00
CA GLY A 176 0.55 -4.30 -12.01
C GLY A 176 -0.52 -3.71 -12.91
N ASN A 177 -1.78 -4.08 -12.68
CA ASN A 177 -2.94 -3.55 -13.39
C ASN A 177 -4.13 -3.34 -12.43
N SER A 178 -5.30 -2.97 -12.97
CA SER A 178 -6.47 -2.60 -12.17
C SER A 178 -7.03 -3.71 -11.28
N LYS A 179 -6.62 -4.96 -11.51
CA LYS A 179 -7.07 -6.14 -10.75
C LYS A 179 -6.33 -6.30 -9.43
N SER A 180 -5.17 -5.67 -9.25
CA SER A 180 -4.35 -5.81 -8.05
C SER A 180 -4.72 -4.76 -7.00
N VAL A 181 -5.06 -5.21 -5.79
CA VAL A 181 -5.43 -4.40 -4.63
C VAL A 181 -4.62 -4.82 -3.42
N THR A 182 -3.92 -3.87 -2.81
CA THR A 182 -3.27 -4.06 -1.51
C THR A 182 -4.28 -3.78 -0.40
N ALA A 183 -4.49 -4.77 0.47
CA ALA A 183 -5.44 -4.68 1.58
C ALA A 183 -5.07 -3.58 2.59
N MET A 184 -6.02 -3.21 3.45
CA MET A 184 -5.78 -2.21 4.49
C MET A 184 -4.68 -2.69 5.44
N HIS A 185 -3.59 -1.93 5.54
CA HIS A 185 -2.45 -2.21 6.42
C HIS A 185 -1.74 -0.91 6.81
N LYS A 186 -0.68 -0.98 7.60
CA LYS A 186 0.15 0.17 7.96
C LYS A 186 1.62 -0.24 8.01
N ASP A 187 2.51 0.70 7.73
CA ASP A 187 3.95 0.50 7.76
C ASP A 187 4.62 1.36 8.84
N ASN A 188 5.80 0.94 9.27
CA ASN A 188 6.66 1.72 10.17
C ASN A 188 7.64 2.62 9.38
N TYR A 189 7.26 3.06 8.19
CA TYR A 189 8.11 3.85 7.30
C TYR A 189 7.45 5.18 6.97
N GLU A 190 8.24 6.26 6.94
CA GLU A 190 7.89 7.47 6.22
C GLU A 190 8.02 7.18 4.73
N ASN A 191 6.91 7.20 4.01
CA ASN A 191 6.84 6.72 2.62
C ASN A 191 6.61 7.88 1.65
N ILE A 192 7.55 8.08 0.72
CA ILE A 192 7.34 8.96 -0.44
C ILE A 192 6.99 8.09 -1.64
N TYR A 193 5.73 8.11 -2.05
CA TYR A 193 5.18 7.29 -3.11
C TYR A 193 5.03 8.12 -4.40
N VAL A 194 5.63 7.69 -5.50
CA VAL A 194 5.68 8.42 -6.77
C VAL A 194 4.98 7.61 -7.85
N GLN A 195 3.95 8.22 -8.46
CA GLN A 195 3.19 7.59 -9.52
C GLN A 195 3.83 7.87 -10.89
N VAL A 196 4.15 6.84 -11.67
CA VAL A 196 4.87 7.02 -12.95
C VAL A 196 3.96 6.76 -14.16
N LEU A 197 3.25 5.62 -14.20
CA LEU A 197 2.34 5.25 -15.30
C LEU A 197 1.01 4.74 -14.76
N GLY A 198 -0.11 5.12 -15.36
CA GLY A 198 -1.44 4.82 -14.82
C GLY A 198 -1.71 5.57 -13.50
N ARG A 199 -2.64 5.07 -12.68
CA ARG A 199 -3.09 5.74 -11.44
C ARG A 199 -3.08 4.80 -10.24
N LYS A 200 -2.77 5.35 -9.06
CA LYS A 200 -2.96 4.70 -7.76
C LYS A 200 -4.03 5.43 -6.96
N HIS A 201 -4.87 4.67 -6.28
CA HIS A 201 -5.95 5.16 -5.43
C HIS A 201 -5.73 4.68 -4.01
N PHE A 202 -5.51 5.62 -3.10
CA PHE A 202 -5.29 5.38 -1.69
C PHE A 202 -6.55 5.70 -0.90
N VAL A 203 -6.88 4.82 0.02
CA VAL A 203 -7.82 5.08 1.12
C VAL A 203 -7.00 5.08 2.41
N LEU A 204 -6.93 6.22 3.10
CA LEU A 204 -6.02 6.44 4.22
C LEU A 204 -6.78 6.72 5.52
N PHE A 205 -6.25 6.20 6.63
CA PHE A 205 -6.64 6.59 7.98
C PHE A 205 -5.41 6.88 8.85
N PRO A 206 -5.51 7.87 9.77
CA PRO A 206 -4.46 8.11 10.74
C PRO A 206 -4.32 6.91 11.70
N ALA A 207 -3.14 6.78 12.32
CA ALA A 207 -2.83 5.66 13.24
C ALA A 207 -3.83 5.52 14.41
N LEU A 208 -4.44 6.64 14.84
CA LEU A 208 -5.46 6.66 15.90
C LEU A 208 -6.76 5.93 15.52
N CYS A 209 -7.02 5.68 14.24
CA CYS A 209 -8.20 4.97 13.77
C CYS A 209 -8.09 3.45 13.92
N HIS A 210 -7.10 2.92 14.66
CA HIS A 210 -6.98 1.49 14.90
C HIS A 210 -8.28 0.86 15.43
N SER A 211 -9.00 1.53 16.34
CA SER A 211 -10.29 1.01 16.84
C SER A 211 -11.33 0.78 15.74
N CYS A 212 -11.19 1.43 14.58
CA CYS A 212 -12.10 1.32 13.45
C CYS A 212 -11.82 0.11 12.54
N VAL A 213 -10.55 -0.33 12.43
CA VAL A 213 -10.11 -1.26 11.36
C VAL A 213 -10.33 -2.74 11.66
N ASN A 214 -10.86 -3.04 12.85
CA ASN A 214 -11.17 -4.41 13.30
C ASN A 214 -9.97 -5.37 13.11
N GLU A 215 -8.82 -5.01 13.68
CA GLU A 215 -7.64 -5.88 13.62
C GLU A 215 -7.92 -7.20 14.34
N LYS A 216 -7.65 -8.32 13.67
CA LYS A 216 -7.81 -9.67 14.21
C LYS A 216 -6.58 -10.52 13.95
N PRO A 217 -6.24 -11.47 14.83
CA PRO A 217 -5.23 -12.48 14.52
C PRO A 217 -5.77 -13.44 13.45
N LEU A 218 -5.13 -13.49 12.30
CA LEU A 218 -5.48 -14.37 11.19
C LEU A 218 -4.42 -15.46 11.03
N GLN A 219 -4.86 -16.70 10.89
CA GLN A 219 -3.93 -17.79 10.58
C GLN A 219 -3.33 -17.56 9.18
N PRO A 220 -2.01 -17.64 9.02
CA PRO A 220 -1.38 -17.45 7.72
C PRO A 220 -1.56 -18.67 6.82
N ALA A 221 -1.73 -18.39 5.53
CA ALA A 221 -1.78 -19.38 4.46
C ALA A 221 -1.13 -18.79 3.21
N THR A 222 -0.54 -19.64 2.38
CA THR A 222 0.13 -19.22 1.14
C THR A 222 -0.55 -19.86 -0.06
N TYR A 223 -0.76 -19.11 -1.14
CA TYR A 223 -1.20 -19.70 -2.40
C TYR A 223 -0.08 -20.57 -3.00
N VAL A 224 -0.44 -21.79 -3.38
CA VAL A 224 0.46 -22.77 -4.01
C VAL A 224 -0.09 -23.14 -5.37
N ARG A 225 0.78 -23.14 -6.39
CA ARG A 225 0.42 -23.53 -7.75
C ARG A 225 0.33 -25.06 -7.87
N THR A 226 -0.79 -25.52 -8.41
CA THR A 226 -1.09 -26.92 -8.73
C THR A 226 -1.49 -27.05 -10.20
N ASP A 227 -1.69 -28.28 -10.68
CA ASP A 227 -2.15 -28.55 -12.04
C ASP A 227 -3.55 -27.95 -12.32
N ASP A 228 -4.37 -27.78 -11.28
CA ASP A 228 -5.74 -27.24 -11.35
C ASP A 228 -5.83 -25.74 -10.99
N GLY A 229 -4.68 -25.06 -10.80
CA GLY A 229 -4.60 -23.64 -10.45
C GLY A 229 -4.02 -23.37 -9.07
N LEU A 230 -4.29 -22.17 -8.53
CA LEU A 230 -3.80 -21.74 -7.22
C LEU A 230 -4.75 -22.21 -6.11
N VAL A 231 -4.20 -22.92 -5.12
CA VAL A 231 -4.92 -23.34 -3.91
C VAL A 231 -4.28 -22.69 -2.69
N LEU A 232 -5.09 -22.34 -1.70
CA LEU A 232 -4.61 -21.74 -0.48
C LEU A 232 -4.21 -22.85 0.50
N GLN A 233 -2.93 -22.90 0.88
CA GLN A 233 -2.39 -23.90 1.80
C GLN A 233 -2.00 -23.21 3.11
N MET A 234 -2.43 -23.77 4.24
CA MET A 234 -2.05 -23.25 5.56
C MET A 234 -0.54 -23.36 5.80
N ASP A 235 0.04 -22.34 6.42
CA ASP A 235 1.44 -22.37 6.79
C ASP A 235 1.62 -23.03 8.16
N ASP A 236 2.29 -24.18 8.19
CA ASP A 236 2.51 -24.92 9.41
C ASP A 236 3.51 -24.19 10.34
N ASN A 237 3.11 -23.97 11.60
CA ASN A 237 3.92 -23.37 12.67
C ASN A 237 4.13 -21.84 12.61
N ASP A 238 3.50 -21.12 11.69
CA ASP A 238 3.52 -19.66 11.71
C ASP A 238 2.55 -19.11 12.77
N GLU A 239 2.93 -18.02 13.43
CA GLU A 239 2.05 -17.33 14.38
C GLU A 239 0.93 -16.56 13.66
N PRO A 240 -0.27 -16.43 14.27
CA PRO A 240 -1.34 -15.62 13.69
C PRO A 240 -0.91 -14.18 13.45
N VAL A 241 -1.18 -13.68 12.24
CA VAL A 241 -0.83 -12.31 11.83
C VAL A 241 -1.95 -11.36 12.25
N PRO A 242 -1.68 -10.34 13.09
CA PRO A 242 -2.67 -9.29 13.39
C PRO A 242 -2.90 -8.45 12.13
N PHE A 243 -4.13 -8.46 11.60
CA PHE A 243 -4.43 -7.77 10.35
C PHE A 243 -5.81 -7.08 10.37
N PRO A 244 -5.95 -5.87 9.80
CA PRO A 244 -7.24 -5.21 9.60
C PRO A 244 -8.24 -6.07 8.81
N THR A 245 -9.48 -6.20 9.31
CA THR A 245 -10.54 -6.96 8.63
C THR A 245 -11.72 -6.13 8.18
N TRP A 246 -11.79 -4.86 8.59
CA TRP A 246 -12.80 -3.91 8.16
C TRP A 246 -12.33 -3.11 6.94
N ASP A 247 -13.20 -2.97 5.94
CA ASP A 247 -12.97 -2.16 4.74
C ASP A 247 -14.02 -1.03 4.68
N PRO A 248 -13.63 0.25 4.65
CA PRO A 248 -14.59 1.35 4.52
C PRO A 248 -15.38 1.36 3.20
N ASP A 249 -14.91 0.68 2.16
CA ASP A 249 -15.68 0.50 0.92
C ASP A 249 -16.77 -0.57 1.06
N ARG A 250 -16.74 -1.36 2.14
CA ARG A 250 -17.77 -2.35 2.53
C ARG A 250 -18.19 -2.12 3.99
N PRO A 251 -18.79 -0.96 4.31
CA PRO A 251 -18.91 -0.49 5.69
C PRO A 251 -19.75 -1.39 6.61
N SER A 252 -20.56 -2.31 6.07
CA SER A 252 -21.37 -3.27 6.83
C SER A 252 -20.65 -4.60 7.14
N GLU A 253 -19.51 -4.88 6.51
CA GLU A 253 -18.75 -6.12 6.70
C GLU A 253 -17.65 -5.90 7.73
N ASN A 254 -17.58 -6.72 8.78
CA ASN A 254 -16.56 -6.64 9.84
C ASN A 254 -16.45 -5.27 10.53
N ASN A 255 -17.53 -4.47 10.60
CA ASN A 255 -17.48 -3.19 11.27
C ASN A 255 -17.36 -3.34 12.80
N THR A 256 -16.83 -2.28 13.42
CA THR A 256 -16.77 -2.13 14.88
C THR A 256 -17.78 -1.07 15.32
N PRO A 257 -18.04 -0.92 16.63
CA PRO A 257 -18.77 0.23 17.15
C PRO A 257 -18.12 1.58 16.80
N PHE A 258 -16.82 1.59 16.49
CA PHE A 258 -16.06 2.80 16.18
C PHE A 258 -15.98 3.11 14.70
N SER A 259 -16.29 2.16 13.81
CA SER A 259 -16.22 2.35 12.35
C SER A 259 -17.09 3.52 11.85
N GLN A 260 -18.15 3.88 12.58
CA GLN A 260 -18.99 5.05 12.27
C GLN A 260 -18.26 6.40 12.41
N TYR A 261 -17.18 6.46 13.19
CA TYR A 261 -16.36 7.66 13.36
C TYR A 261 -15.23 7.75 12.33
N ALA A 262 -15.02 6.70 11.52
CA ALA A 262 -13.95 6.68 10.54
C ALA A 262 -14.26 7.67 9.39
N GLN A 263 -13.31 8.57 9.14
CA GLN A 263 -13.38 9.54 8.03
C GLN A 263 -12.19 9.29 7.08
N PRO A 264 -12.34 8.42 6.07
CA PRO A 264 -11.23 8.06 5.19
C PRO A 264 -10.80 9.24 4.32
N LEU A 265 -9.49 9.51 4.27
CA LEU A 265 -8.92 10.34 3.21
C LEU A 265 -8.82 9.50 1.94
N ARG A 266 -9.25 10.05 0.81
CA ARG A 266 -9.14 9.39 -0.50
C ARG A 266 -8.26 10.19 -1.42
N VAL A 267 -7.21 9.56 -1.92
CA VAL A 267 -6.19 10.21 -2.75
C VAL A 267 -6.02 9.43 -4.04
N THR A 268 -6.14 10.11 -5.18
CA THR A 268 -5.71 9.56 -6.47
C THR A 268 -4.43 10.24 -6.90
N LEU A 269 -3.41 9.45 -7.20
CA LEU A 269 -2.17 9.91 -7.81
C LEU A 269 -2.24 9.69 -9.32
N ASN A 270 -1.98 10.74 -10.09
CA ASN A 270 -1.80 10.70 -11.53
C ASN A 270 -0.30 10.57 -11.86
N PRO A 271 0.06 10.22 -13.11
CA PRO A 271 1.46 10.24 -13.55
C PRO A 271 2.16 11.56 -13.18
N GLY A 272 3.28 11.46 -12.46
CA GLY A 272 4.07 12.58 -11.98
C GLY A 272 3.73 13.06 -10.56
N ASP A 273 2.63 12.62 -9.95
CA ASP A 273 2.27 13.00 -8.58
C ASP A 273 3.13 12.25 -7.55
N MET A 274 3.42 12.92 -6.42
CA MET A 274 4.07 12.32 -5.26
C MET A 274 3.17 12.40 -4.03
N LEU A 275 3.00 11.31 -3.29
CA LEU A 275 2.33 11.26 -1.99
C LEU A 275 3.37 11.10 -0.89
N TYR A 276 3.34 11.98 0.10
CA TYR A 276 3.89 11.64 1.40
C TYR A 276 2.82 10.91 2.21
N LEU A 277 3.07 9.63 2.47
CA LEU A 277 2.30 8.77 3.34
C LEU A 277 3.07 8.60 4.66
N PRO A 278 2.62 9.24 5.75
CA PRO A 278 3.34 9.20 7.01
C PRO A 278 3.36 7.79 7.62
N ALA A 279 4.39 7.52 8.42
CA ALA A 279 4.49 6.29 9.19
C ALA A 279 3.23 6.04 10.04
N MET A 280 2.89 4.77 10.19
CA MET A 280 1.75 4.24 10.96
C MET A 280 0.36 4.54 10.40
N TRP A 281 0.25 5.25 9.27
CA TRP A 281 -1.04 5.46 8.61
C TRP A 281 -1.56 4.16 8.00
N TYR A 282 -2.81 3.84 8.30
CA TYR A 282 -3.50 2.76 7.63
C TYR A 282 -3.79 3.18 6.20
N HIS A 283 -3.54 2.29 5.25
CA HIS A 283 -3.77 2.54 3.85
C HIS A 283 -4.18 1.27 3.11
N LYS A 284 -5.16 1.43 2.21
CA LYS A 284 -5.57 0.46 1.20
C LYS A 284 -5.27 1.08 -0.16
N VAL A 285 -4.76 0.28 -1.08
CA VAL A 285 -4.29 0.78 -2.39
C VAL A 285 -4.91 -0.04 -3.51
N SER A 286 -5.67 0.63 -4.38
CA SER A 286 -6.05 0.09 -5.68
C SER A 286 -5.40 0.91 -6.80
N GLN A 287 -5.57 0.48 -8.04
CA GLN A 287 -4.96 1.13 -9.19
C GLN A 287 -5.84 1.04 -10.42
N SER A 288 -5.60 1.89 -11.42
CA SER A 288 -6.36 1.89 -12.65
C SER A 288 -5.57 2.43 -13.83
N CYS A 289 -6.01 2.01 -15.02
CA CYS A 289 -5.62 2.55 -16.31
C CYS A 289 -6.83 3.25 -16.96
N THR A 290 -6.57 4.21 -17.82
CA THR A 290 -7.53 4.81 -18.76
C THR A 290 -7.28 4.29 -20.17
N GLU A 291 -8.18 4.57 -21.11
CA GLU A 291 -8.03 4.17 -22.52
C GLU A 291 -6.79 4.77 -23.21
N GLU A 292 -6.22 5.84 -22.63
CA GLU A 292 -5.00 6.49 -23.10
C GLU A 292 -3.72 5.86 -22.53
N ASP A 293 -3.84 5.01 -21.50
CA ASP A 293 -2.71 4.32 -20.87
C ASP A 293 -2.39 3.00 -21.59
N GLU A 294 -1.17 2.48 -21.41
CA GLU A 294 -0.71 1.25 -22.08
C GLU A 294 -1.17 -0.06 -21.41
N GLY A 295 -2.21 -0.02 -20.57
CA GLY A 295 -2.76 -1.20 -19.92
C GLY A 295 -2.01 -1.73 -18.70
N PHE A 296 -1.11 -0.93 -18.11
CA PHE A 296 -0.45 -1.28 -16.85
C PHE A 296 -0.15 -0.04 -16.00
N VAL A 297 0.03 -0.26 -14.71
CA VAL A 297 0.35 0.77 -13.72
C VAL A 297 1.77 0.55 -13.22
N LEU A 298 2.54 1.63 -13.13
CA LEU A 298 3.90 1.62 -12.59
C LEU A 298 4.09 2.74 -11.57
N ALA A 299 4.62 2.40 -10.40
CA ALA A 299 5.01 3.36 -9.38
C ALA A 299 6.37 3.04 -8.76
N VAL A 300 6.98 4.04 -8.13
CA VAL A 300 8.20 3.91 -7.34
C VAL A 300 7.98 4.53 -5.98
N ASN A 301 8.46 3.91 -4.90
CA ASN A 301 8.36 4.48 -3.57
C ASN A 301 9.69 4.43 -2.82
N TYR A 302 9.86 5.37 -1.89
CA TYR A 302 11.05 5.50 -1.04
C TYR A 302 10.62 5.35 0.41
N TRP A 303 11.17 4.35 1.08
CA TRP A 303 10.93 4.09 2.49
C TRP A 303 12.08 4.58 3.33
N TYR A 304 11.74 5.36 4.35
CA TYR A 304 12.64 5.85 5.38
C TYR A 304 12.11 5.34 6.72
N ASP A 305 12.91 4.59 7.46
CA ASP A 305 12.48 4.01 8.74
C ASP A 305 12.03 5.13 9.68
N MET A 306 10.89 4.92 10.35
CA MET A 306 10.33 5.95 11.21
C MET A 306 11.24 6.23 12.42
N GLU A 307 11.11 7.41 13.00
CA GLU A 307 11.73 7.67 14.30
C GLU A 307 10.89 7.02 15.40
N PHE A 308 11.43 5.96 16.00
CA PHE A 308 10.79 5.25 17.11
C PHE A 308 10.93 6.01 18.44
N SER A 309 11.84 6.97 18.53
CA SER A 309 11.89 7.89 19.67
C SER A 309 10.76 8.93 19.59
N GLY A 310 10.12 9.17 20.73
CA GLY A 310 8.98 10.08 20.82
C GLY A 310 7.64 9.36 20.98
N PRO A 311 6.53 10.12 20.96
CA PRO A 311 5.24 9.61 21.41
C PRO A 311 4.47 8.80 20.36
N LEU A 312 4.81 8.89 19.06
CA LEU A 312 3.98 8.32 17.98
C LEU A 312 3.77 6.82 18.15
N PHE A 313 4.85 6.02 18.07
CA PHE A 313 4.78 4.57 18.21
C PHE A 313 4.13 4.11 19.53
N PRO A 314 4.58 4.57 20.74
CA PRO A 314 3.97 4.11 21.99
C PRO A 314 2.51 4.55 22.14
N THR A 315 2.10 5.70 21.60
CA THR A 315 0.69 6.14 21.64
C THR A 315 -0.16 5.29 20.70
N SER A 316 0.31 5.00 19.48
CA SER A 316 -0.39 4.11 18.56
C SER A 316 -0.51 2.69 19.12
N ALA A 317 0.54 2.17 19.75
CA ALA A 317 0.52 0.88 20.42
C ALA A 317 -0.48 0.86 21.60
N PHE A 318 -0.49 1.91 22.42
CA PHE A 318 -1.46 2.06 23.52
C PHE A 318 -2.90 2.06 23.01
N ILE A 319 -3.21 2.84 21.97
CA ILE A 319 -4.56 2.88 21.37
C ILE A 319 -4.94 1.49 20.85
N ARG A 320 -4.00 0.80 20.21
CA ARG A 320 -4.19 -0.57 19.73
C ARG A 320 -4.55 -1.52 20.86
N ASP A 321 -3.74 -1.57 21.91
CA ASP A 321 -3.94 -2.51 23.01
C ASP A 321 -5.27 -2.26 23.74
N ILE A 322 -5.66 -0.99 23.94
CA ILE A 322 -6.96 -0.64 24.51
C ILE A 322 -8.12 -1.05 23.59
N SER A 323 -7.95 -0.92 22.28
CA SER A 323 -8.98 -1.30 21.29
C SER A 323 -9.19 -2.81 21.24
N LEU A 324 -8.12 -3.60 21.29
CA LEU A 324 -8.19 -5.06 21.31
C LEU A 324 -8.91 -5.58 22.55
N VAL A 325 -8.72 -4.93 23.70
CA VAL A 325 -9.46 -5.28 24.94
C VAL A 325 -10.95 -4.96 24.84
N ASN A 326 -11.35 -3.90 24.11
CA ASN A 326 -12.75 -3.47 23.98
C ASN A 326 -13.52 -4.15 22.83
N ASN A 327 -12.82 -4.76 21.88
CA ASN A 327 -13.43 -5.55 20.79
C ASN A 327 -13.64 -7.04 21.18
N LEU A 328 -13.29 -7.43 22.40
CA LEU A 328 -13.63 -8.70 23.05
C LEU A 328 -14.96 -8.61 23.81
#